data_AF-A0A496RRS5-F1
#
_entry.id   AF-A0A496RRS5-F1
#
_cell.length_a   1.000
_cell.length_b   1.000
_cell.length_c   1.000
_cell.angle_alpha   90.00
_cell.angle_beta   90.00
_cell.angle_gamma   90.00
#
_symmetry.space_group_name_H-M   'P 1'
#
loop_
_entity.id
_entity.type
_entity.pdbx_description
1 polymer ?
#
loop_
_entity_poly.entity_id
_entity_poly.type
_entity_poly.pdbx_seq_one_letter_code
_entity_poly.pdbx_strand_id
1 'polypeptide(L)'
;MGEMNFENINPFINATVNALGTMASVLPDHGEPFFIEDEMVLAPADISAVIGLAGDVEGWVAVCFSKNALLKIASNMLAEEKGFIDRDVQDVVGEIVNMVAGGSKCE
;
A
#
# COMPACT_ATOMS: atom_id res chain seq x y z
N MET A 1 -5.32 -16.70 19.91
CA MET A 1 -4.58 -15.76 19.04
C MET A 1 -4.42 -16.50 17.74
N GLY A 2 -5.24 -16.19 16.73
CA GLY A 2 -5.28 -16.96 15.48
C GLY A 2 -3.97 -16.78 14.71
N GLU A 3 -3.41 -17.87 14.20
CA GLU A 3 -2.29 -17.80 13.25
C GLU A 3 -2.74 -17.04 12.00
N MET A 4 -1.99 -16.00 11.62
CA MET A 4 -2.21 -15.28 10.38
C MET A 4 -1.76 -16.18 9.23
N ASN A 5 -2.72 -16.73 8.48
CA ASN A 5 -2.44 -17.52 7.28
C ASN A 5 -2.28 -16.57 6.07
N PHE A 6 -1.54 -16.98 5.04
CA PHE A 6 -1.34 -16.20 3.80
C PHE A 6 -2.66 -15.81 3.13
N GLU A 7 -3.70 -16.63 3.30
CA GLU A 7 -5.06 -16.35 2.80
C GLU A 7 -5.63 -15.04 3.35
N ASN A 8 -5.22 -14.61 4.56
CA ASN A 8 -5.69 -13.37 5.17
C ASN A 8 -5.00 -12.12 4.58
N ILE A 9 -3.93 -12.29 3.78
CA ILE A 9 -3.18 -11.17 3.19
C ILE A 9 -3.61 -10.90 1.75
N ASN A 10 -4.13 -11.92 1.04
CA ASN A 10 -4.56 -11.81 -0.35
C ASN A 10 -5.51 -10.63 -0.61
N PRO A 11 -6.51 -10.33 0.27
CA PRO A 11 -7.37 -9.16 0.09
C PRO A 11 -6.60 -7.83 0.05
N PHE A 12 -5.51 -7.71 0.81
CA PHE A 12 -4.67 -6.51 0.80
C PHE A 12 -3.82 -6.41 -0.47
N ILE A 13 -3.30 -7.54 -0.97
CA ILE A 13 -2.56 -7.58 -2.24
C ILE A 13 -3.48 -7.17 -3.38
N ASN A 14 -4.62 -7.83 -3.52
CA ASN A 14 -5.59 -7.58 -4.58
C ASN A 14 -6.12 -6.15 -4.54
N ALA A 15 -6.48 -5.65 -3.35
CA ALA A 15 -6.91 -4.26 -3.17
C ALA A 15 -5.82 -3.25 -3.56
N THR A 16 -4.55 -3.54 -3.24
CA THR A 16 -3.41 -2.68 -3.62
C THR A 16 -3.20 -2.66 -5.14
N VAL A 17 -3.21 -3.83 -5.78
CA VAL A 17 -3.09 -3.95 -7.24
C VAL A 17 -4.21 -3.19 -7.95
N ASN A 18 -5.45 -3.34 -7.47
CA ASN A 18 -6.60 -2.65 -8.03
C ASN A 18 -6.52 -1.13 -7.81
N ALA A 19 -6.18 -0.66 -6.61
CA ALA A 19 -6.06 0.76 -6.31
C ALA A 19 -5.01 1.44 -7.20
N LEU A 20 -3.83 0.83 -7.36
CA LEU A 20 -2.77 1.34 -8.24
C LEU A 20 -3.14 1.26 -9.72
N GLY A 21 -3.78 0.16 -10.14
CA GLY A 21 -4.29 -0.03 -11.50
C GLY A 21 -5.30 1.01 -11.92
N THR A 22 -6.32 1.21 -11.09
CA THR A 22 -7.46 2.07 -11.40
C THR A 22 -7.12 3.55 -11.27
N MET A 23 -6.38 3.94 -10.22
CA MET A 23 -6.21 5.36 -9.88
C MET A 23 -4.92 5.93 -10.42
N ALA A 24 -3.84 5.15 -10.38
CA ALA A 24 -2.54 5.60 -10.85
C ALA A 24 -2.25 5.19 -12.30
N SER A 25 -3.12 4.38 -12.94
CA SER A 25 -2.84 3.79 -14.26
C SER A 25 -1.48 3.08 -14.29
N VAL A 26 -1.08 2.49 -13.16
CA VAL A 26 0.14 1.70 -13.02
C VAL A 26 -0.29 0.24 -12.97
N LEU A 27 0.36 -0.63 -13.73
CA LEU A 27 0.17 -2.08 -13.62
C LEU A 27 1.26 -2.64 -12.71
N PRO A 28 1.05 -2.72 -11.39
CA PRO A 28 2.03 -3.31 -10.49
C PRO A 28 2.11 -4.82 -10.73
N ASP A 29 3.33 -5.34 -10.73
CA ASP A 29 3.61 -6.76 -10.59
C ASP A 29 4.03 -7.02 -9.15
N HIS A 30 3.58 -8.12 -8.55
CA HIS A 30 3.88 -8.45 -7.16
C HIS A 30 4.57 -9.81 -7.06
N GLY A 31 5.54 -9.90 -6.15
CA GLY A 31 6.20 -11.16 -5.84
C GLY A 31 5.33 -12.09 -4.97
N GLU A 32 5.88 -13.26 -4.68
CA GLU A 32 5.30 -14.21 -3.73
C GLU A 32 5.33 -13.64 -2.31
N PRO A 33 4.23 -13.74 -1.54
CA PRO A 33 4.22 -13.40 -0.12
C PRO A 33 5.29 -14.15 0.68
N PHE A 34 5.95 -13.47 1.60
CA PHE A 34 6.94 -14.08 2.48
C PHE A 34 6.88 -13.50 3.90
N PHE A 35 7.31 -14.29 4.87
CA PHE A 35 7.50 -13.82 6.25
C PHE A 35 8.82 -13.06 6.36
N ILE A 36 8.79 -11.92 7.04
CA ILE A 36 10.00 -11.16 7.36
C ILE A 36 10.65 -11.83 8.57
N GLU A 37 11.76 -12.53 8.35
CA GLU A 37 12.51 -13.23 9.41
C GLU A 37 13.58 -12.33 10.07
N ASP A 38 13.99 -11.26 9.40
CA ASP A 38 14.99 -10.29 9.87
C ASP A 38 14.51 -8.86 9.54
N GLU A 39 14.51 -7.96 10.53
CA GLU A 39 14.12 -6.55 10.35
C GLU A 39 14.98 -5.83 9.30
N MET A 40 16.21 -6.31 9.02
CA MET A 40 17.06 -5.78 7.94
C MET A 40 16.53 -6.08 6.53
N VAL A 41 15.55 -6.99 6.38
CA VAL A 41 14.91 -7.34 5.09
C VAL A 41 13.81 -6.36 4.71
N LEU A 42 13.39 -5.47 5.64
CA LEU A 42 12.47 -4.39 5.29
C LEU A 42 13.09 -3.52 4.20
N ALA A 43 12.46 -3.51 3.02
CA ALA A 43 12.90 -2.69 1.91
C ALA A 43 12.94 -1.21 2.37
N PRO A 44 14.02 -0.47 2.06
CA PRO A 44 14.09 0.94 2.41
C PRO A 44 12.90 1.67 1.77
N ALA A 45 12.06 2.23 2.63
CA ALA A 45 10.89 3.01 2.25
C ALA A 45 11.15 4.47 2.60
N ASP A 46 10.91 5.35 1.64
CA ASP A 46 10.98 6.80 1.88
C ASP A 46 9.71 7.27 2.58
N ILE A 47 8.57 6.64 2.27
CA ILE A 47 7.26 6.92 2.86
C ILE A 47 6.56 5.61 3.15
N SER A 48 6.00 5.51 4.35
CA SER A 48 5.17 4.40 4.78
C SER A 48 3.84 4.93 5.29
N ALA A 49 2.77 4.28 4.90
CA ALA A 49 1.44 4.49 5.45
C ALA A 49 1.00 3.26 6.23
N VAL A 50 0.32 3.49 7.35
CA VAL A 50 -0.05 2.42 8.29
C VAL A 50 -1.56 2.38 8.45
N ILE A 51 -2.14 1.20 8.25
CA ILE A 51 -3.55 0.90 8.44
C ILE A 51 -3.67 0.07 9.71
N GLY A 52 -4.39 0.57 10.71
CA GLY A 52 -4.75 -0.20 11.89
C GLY A 52 -5.91 -1.15 11.60
N LEU A 53 -5.76 -2.42 12.01
CA LEU A 53 -6.82 -3.43 11.97
C LEU A 53 -7.34 -3.64 13.39
N ALA A 54 -8.66 -3.59 13.55
CA ALA A 54 -9.35 -3.83 14.80
C ALA A 54 -10.59 -4.70 14.55
N GLY A 55 -10.88 -5.64 15.46
CA GLY A 55 -11.95 -6.63 15.33
C GLY A 55 -11.48 -8.01 15.75
N ASP A 56 -11.90 -9.04 15.01
CA ASP A 56 -11.50 -10.44 15.28
C ASP A 56 -9.99 -10.69 15.07
N VAL A 57 -9.36 -9.86 14.24
CA VAL A 57 -7.91 -9.78 14.06
C VAL A 57 -7.46 -8.37 14.43
N GLU A 58 -6.55 -8.27 15.39
CA GLU A 58 -5.89 -7.03 15.78
C GLU A 58 -4.49 -6.98 15.18
N GLY A 59 -4.11 -5.85 14.58
CA GLY A 59 -2.81 -5.70 13.97
C GLY A 59 -2.69 -4.43 13.15
N TRP A 60 -1.67 -4.39 12.30
CA TRP A 60 -1.45 -3.28 11.38
C TRP A 60 -0.93 -3.79 10.05
N VAL A 61 -1.26 -3.06 8.99
CA VAL A 61 -0.73 -3.25 7.64
C VAL A 61 0.03 -1.99 7.29
N ALA A 62 1.29 -2.14 6.87
CA ALA A 62 2.08 -1.03 6.35
C ALA A 62 2.19 -1.14 4.83
N VAL A 63 1.89 -0.05 4.14
CA VAL A 63 2.12 0.11 2.71
C VAL A 63 3.30 1.07 2.53
N CYS A 64 4.38 0.56 1.95
CA CYS A 64 5.67 1.25 1.88
C CYS A 64 6.01 1.60 0.43
N PHE A 65 6.44 2.84 0.20
CA PHE A 65 6.80 3.36 -1.11
C PHE A 65 8.21 3.92 -1.12
N SER A 66 8.94 3.67 -2.21
CA SER A 66 10.09 4.51 -2.55
C SER A 66 9.60 5.87 -3.06
N LYS A 67 10.42 6.90 -2.87
CA LYS A 67 10.12 8.27 -3.29
C LYS A 67 9.78 8.34 -4.78
N ASN A 68 10.57 7.68 -5.62
CA ASN A 68 10.36 7.70 -7.06
C ASN A 68 9.04 7.03 -7.48
N ALA A 69 8.70 5.90 -6.84
CA ALA A 69 7.43 5.23 -7.10
C ALA A 69 6.25 6.13 -6.69
N LEU A 70 6.33 6.73 -5.51
CA LEU A 70 5.25 7.58 -5.03
C LEU A 70 5.05 8.83 -5.89
N LEU A 71 6.13 9.51 -6.28
CA LEU A 71 6.04 10.67 -7.16
C LEU A 71 5.40 10.32 -8.50
N LYS A 72 5.72 9.15 -9.05
CA LYS A 72 5.10 8.68 -10.30
C LYS A 72 3.61 8.41 -10.12
N ILE A 73 3.23 7.75 -9.04
CA ILE A 73 1.84 7.45 -8.69
C ILE A 73 1.05 8.76 -8.52
N ALA A 74 1.54 9.68 -7.69
CA ALA A 74 0.92 10.97 -7.45
C ALA A 74 0.83 11.82 -8.72
N SER A 75 1.86 11.79 -9.56
CA SER A 75 1.83 12.53 -10.83
C SER A 75 0.72 12.04 -11.75
N ASN A 76 0.52 10.72 -11.81
CA ASN A 76 -0.54 10.13 -12.61
C ASN A 76 -1.93 10.45 -12.04
N MET A 77 -2.11 10.36 -10.71
CA MET A 77 -3.39 10.62 -10.05
C MET A 77 -3.82 12.09 -10.10
N LEU A 78 -2.87 13.02 -10.02
CA LEU A 78 -3.13 14.46 -10.05
C LEU A 78 -3.08 15.06 -11.47
N ALA A 79 -2.67 14.27 -12.47
CA ALA A 79 -2.37 14.73 -13.83
C ALA A 79 -1.40 15.93 -13.87
N GLU A 80 -0.44 15.95 -12.94
CA GLU A 80 0.56 17.00 -12.75
C GLU A 80 1.93 16.35 -12.49
N GLU A 81 3.02 16.87 -13.04
CA GLU A 81 4.36 16.33 -12.74
C GLU A 81 4.82 16.73 -11.33
N LYS A 82 5.00 15.75 -10.44
CA LYS A 82 5.50 15.95 -9.07
C LYS A 82 7.00 15.62 -8.97
N GLY A 83 7.81 16.63 -8.64
CA GLY A 83 9.27 16.49 -8.46
C GLY A 83 9.73 16.27 -7.01
N PHE A 84 8.84 16.49 -6.03
CA PHE A 84 9.13 16.35 -4.61
C PHE A 84 7.87 15.99 -3.84
N ILE A 85 8.05 15.46 -2.63
CA ILE A 85 6.95 15.11 -1.74
C ILE A 85 6.43 16.41 -1.12
N ASP A 86 5.24 16.81 -1.54
CA ASP A 86 4.48 17.94 -1.00
C ASP A 86 3.20 17.44 -0.29
N ARG A 87 2.33 18.37 0.11
CA ARG A 87 1.06 18.01 0.76
C ARG A 87 0.14 17.21 -0.18
N ASP A 88 0.08 17.56 -1.46
CA ASP A 88 -0.78 16.85 -2.41
C ASP A 88 -0.34 15.39 -2.59
N VAL A 89 0.98 15.16 -2.62
CA VAL A 89 1.55 13.81 -2.65
C VAL A 89 1.18 13.03 -1.37
N GLN A 90 1.19 13.68 -0.20
CA GLN A 90 0.75 13.06 1.05
C GLN A 90 -0.75 12.72 1.04
N ASP A 91 -1.58 13.60 0.48
CA ASP A 91 -3.01 13.36 0.36
C ASP A 91 -3.28 12.17 -0.57
N VAL A 92 -2.55 12.05 -1.69
CA VAL A 92 -2.62 10.89 -2.58
C VAL A 92 -2.29 9.58 -1.84
N VAL A 93 -1.27 9.56 -0.97
CA VAL A 93 -0.96 8.38 -0.15
C VAL A 93 -2.16 8.01 0.73
N GLY A 94 -2.76 8.99 1.39
CA GLY A 94 -3.95 8.79 2.23
C GLY A 94 -5.11 8.19 1.45
N GLU A 95 -5.38 8.70 0.25
CA GLU A 95 -6.44 8.17 -0.63
C GLU A 95 -6.17 6.71 -1.05
N ILE A 96 -4.94 6.39 -1.46
CA ILE A 96 -4.55 5.01 -1.81
C ILE A 96 -4.77 4.08 -0.62
N VAL A 97 -4.33 4.48 0.56
CA VAL A 97 -4.43 3.70 1.79
C VAL A 97 -5.89 3.47 2.18
N ASN A 98 -6.73 4.49 2.04
CA ASN A 98 -8.17 4.37 2.25
C ASN A 98 -8.81 3.38 1.26
N MET A 99 -8.40 3.40 0.00
CA MET A 99 -8.89 2.46 -1.01
C MET A 99 -8.44 1.03 -0.75
N VAL A 100 -7.19 0.83 -0.31
CA VAL A 100 -6.69 -0.50 0.07
C VAL A 100 -7.46 -1.02 1.28
N ALA A 101 -7.60 -0.20 2.33
CA ALA A 101 -8.33 -0.58 3.54
C ALA A 101 -9.82 -0.83 3.29
N GLY A 102 -10.44 -0.10 2.36
CA GLY A 102 -11.83 -0.29 1.96
C GLY A 102 -12.00 -1.52 1.07
N GLY A 103 -11.15 -1.69 0.08
CA GLY A 103 -11.17 -2.82 -0.85
C GLY A 103 -10.93 -4.16 -0.17
N SER A 104 -9.99 -4.21 0.77
CA SER A 104 -9.65 -5.43 1.50
C SER A 104 -10.77 -5.93 2.43
N LYS A 105 -11.76 -5.08 2.75
CA LYS A 105 -12.95 -5.47 3.55
C LYS A 105 -14.08 -6.04 2.72
N CYS A 106 -14.05 -5.83 1.40
CA CYS A 106 -15.12 -6.23 0.48
C CYS A 106 -14.87 -7.60 -0.17
N GLU A 107 -13.67 -8.17 0.01
CA GLU A 107 -13.31 -9.54 -0.38
C GLU A 107 -13.63 -10.57 0.71
#